data_AF-A0A9X3NP82-F1
#
_entry.id   AF-A0A9X3NP82-F1
#
_cell.length_a   1.000
_cell.length_b   1.000
_cell.length_c   1.000
_cell.angle_alpha   90.00
_cell.angle_beta   90.00
_cell.angle_gamma   90.00
#
_symmetry.space_group_name_H-M   'P 1'
#
loop_
_entity.id
_entity.type
_entity.pdbx_description
1 polymer ?
#
loop_
_entity_poly.entity_id
_entity_poly.type
_entity_poly.pdbx_seq_one_letter_code
_entity_poly.pdbx_strand_id
1 'polypeptide(L)'
;MAPVNDHIGPEFRAAFPTWDAFTAYVASRATTPEYDPARALHQIVAADFGQRLEAAGDHEWVLMGSLTLPGRASTEHPPRGFGQWTPGAGVDPVYRAARRANDLDMSALDLARPDAAEEERIYGPTIAGEIEQITSATDERGIGLGGLVRYSVEGSLTTSPNVKGVVKAQPVDPRYGPNSTVPVGDPILLTIDIKPPRKVAPTTAPLRSSRPVVAVDIPGMRPYLPLLHPTINQLADKVTALVGPAVSLRHLPGGPHHRYKDLFDITYMLNTAAIQAGPMRHAVLNNWGMSARLGITDLPEPYQIYGTAPGQPAIPWEEMTEQMRQKQPELRMYPSFSEMSRQLSEFADGLKHARPEDVWRPGQGWTRGPVATRDSTVNLRKAVRRGTARGTGRRPSGPDAPRNRRNPGEGGPPRSTL
;
A
#
# COMPACT_ATOMS: atom_id res chain seq x y z
N MET A 1 20.69 -11.40 7.24
CA MET A 1 19.68 -11.10 6.22
C MET A 1 18.95 -12.39 5.91
N ALA A 2 17.62 -12.36 5.89
CA ALA A 2 16.82 -13.45 5.35
C ALA A 2 17.05 -13.53 3.83
N PRO A 3 17.03 -14.71 3.21
CA PRO A 3 17.06 -14.81 1.76
C PRO A 3 15.91 -14.01 1.14
N VAL A 4 16.23 -13.21 0.11
CA VAL A 4 15.28 -12.33 -0.60
C VAL A 4 14.08 -13.11 -1.19
N ASN A 5 14.17 -14.43 -1.32
CA ASN A 5 13.16 -15.30 -1.93
C ASN A 5 12.50 -16.30 -0.94
N ASP A 6 12.55 -16.04 0.37
CA ASP A 6 11.99 -16.94 1.40
C ASP A 6 10.47 -17.21 1.27
N HIS A 7 9.74 -16.39 0.50
CA HIS A 7 8.31 -16.59 0.25
C HIS A 7 8.01 -17.57 -0.90
N ILE A 8 9.03 -18.07 -1.62
CA ILE A 8 8.87 -19.08 -2.66
C ILE A 8 9.53 -20.39 -2.22
N GLY A 9 8.71 -21.40 -1.93
CA GLY A 9 9.15 -22.74 -1.58
C GLY A 9 9.48 -23.64 -2.78
N PRO A 10 10.12 -24.79 -2.53
CA PRO A 10 10.49 -25.74 -3.60
C PRO A 10 9.29 -26.28 -4.39
N GLU A 11 8.12 -26.35 -3.74
CA GLU A 11 6.84 -26.75 -4.36
C GLU A 11 6.46 -25.88 -5.56
N PHE A 12 6.83 -24.60 -5.55
CA PHE A 12 6.52 -23.67 -6.65
C PHE A 12 7.19 -24.13 -7.94
N ARG A 13 8.46 -24.52 -7.87
CA ARG A 13 9.21 -24.99 -9.04
C ARG A 13 8.74 -26.35 -9.54
N ALA A 14 8.30 -27.22 -8.62
CA ALA A 14 7.69 -28.49 -8.99
C ALA A 14 6.36 -28.28 -9.72
N ALA A 15 5.53 -27.32 -9.28
CA ALA A 15 4.26 -26.99 -9.93
C ALA A 15 4.45 -26.23 -11.24
N PHE A 16 5.46 -25.35 -11.31
CA PHE A 16 5.65 -24.39 -12.40
C PHE A 16 7.09 -24.42 -12.94
N PRO A 17 7.43 -25.44 -13.76
CA PRO A 17 8.76 -25.54 -14.36
C PRO A 17 9.00 -24.49 -15.45
N THR A 18 7.95 -23.93 -16.06
CA THR A 18 8.02 -22.92 -17.13
C THR A 18 7.07 -21.76 -16.90
N TRP A 19 7.34 -20.63 -17.56
CA TRP A 19 6.43 -19.47 -17.54
C TRP A 19 5.06 -19.80 -18.14
N ASP A 20 5.01 -20.61 -19.19
CA ASP A 20 3.76 -21.06 -19.82
C ASP A 20 2.91 -21.90 -18.86
N ALA A 21 3.53 -22.81 -18.09
CA ALA A 21 2.82 -23.61 -17.10
C ALA A 21 2.23 -22.71 -15.99
N PHE A 22 3.00 -21.72 -15.53
CA PHE A 22 2.55 -20.74 -14.54
C PHE A 22 1.39 -19.88 -15.05
N THR A 23 1.52 -19.30 -16.25
CA THR A 23 0.48 -18.43 -16.83
C THR A 23 -0.80 -19.21 -17.17
N ALA A 24 -0.69 -20.46 -17.65
CA ALA A 24 -1.84 -21.33 -17.87
C ALA A 24 -2.58 -21.64 -16.56
N TYR A 25 -1.84 -21.90 -15.47
CA TYR A 25 -2.43 -22.07 -14.15
C TYR A 25 -3.19 -20.81 -13.71
N VAL A 26 -2.57 -19.63 -13.79
CA VAL A 26 -3.21 -18.36 -13.42
C VAL A 26 -4.47 -18.13 -14.26
N ALA A 27 -4.41 -18.38 -15.58
CA ALA A 27 -5.55 -18.24 -16.47
C ALA A 27 -6.72 -19.18 -16.12
N SER A 28 -6.42 -20.40 -15.65
CA SER A 28 -7.45 -21.35 -15.19
C SER A 28 -8.17 -20.92 -13.90
N ARG A 29 -7.61 -19.97 -13.15
CA ARG A 29 -8.15 -19.48 -11.86
C ARG A 29 -8.76 -18.09 -11.96
N ALA A 30 -8.19 -17.22 -12.79
CA ALA A 30 -8.65 -15.85 -13.05
C ALA A 30 -9.71 -15.84 -14.18
N THR A 31 -10.84 -16.50 -13.92
CA THR A 31 -11.84 -16.85 -14.96
C THR A 31 -12.95 -15.82 -15.17
N THR A 32 -12.95 -14.73 -14.39
CA THR A 32 -14.01 -13.71 -14.45
C THR A 32 -13.55 -12.47 -15.22
N PRO A 33 -14.40 -11.80 -16.01
CA PRO A 33 -14.03 -10.58 -16.74
C PRO A 33 -13.53 -9.46 -15.82
N GLU A 34 -14.04 -9.35 -14.59
CA GLU A 34 -13.60 -8.33 -13.63
C GLU A 34 -12.23 -8.63 -13.01
N TYR A 35 -11.78 -9.88 -13.08
CA TYR A 35 -10.49 -10.35 -12.57
C TYR A 35 -9.84 -11.29 -13.57
N ASP A 36 -9.32 -10.71 -14.64
CA ASP A 36 -8.71 -11.42 -15.76
C ASP A 36 -7.27 -11.91 -15.46
N PRO A 37 -6.71 -12.80 -16.31
CA PRO A 37 -5.37 -13.34 -16.09
C PRO A 37 -4.27 -12.27 -16.09
N ALA A 38 -4.38 -11.21 -16.89
CA ALA A 38 -3.38 -10.14 -16.95
C ALA A 38 -3.34 -9.35 -15.63
N ARG A 39 -4.51 -9.05 -15.06
CA ARG A 39 -4.65 -8.44 -13.74
C ARG A 39 -4.09 -9.35 -12.65
N ALA A 40 -4.41 -10.64 -12.68
CA ALA A 40 -3.90 -11.61 -11.72
C ALA A 40 -2.37 -11.69 -11.76
N LEU A 41 -1.77 -11.82 -12.96
CA LEU A 41 -0.32 -11.83 -13.14
C LEU A 41 0.34 -10.55 -12.65
N HIS A 42 -0.22 -9.38 -12.97
CA HIS A 42 0.30 -8.10 -12.46
C HIS A 42 0.29 -8.04 -10.93
N GLN A 43 -0.79 -8.49 -10.28
CA GLN A 43 -0.86 -8.52 -8.82
C GLN A 43 0.10 -9.53 -8.20
N ILE A 44 0.32 -10.70 -8.84
CA ILE A 44 1.31 -11.67 -8.39
C ILE A 44 2.72 -11.09 -8.49
N VAL A 45 3.06 -10.43 -9.61
CA VAL A 45 4.34 -9.74 -9.78
C VAL A 45 4.54 -8.64 -8.74
N ALA A 46 3.50 -7.84 -8.45
CA ALA A 46 3.54 -6.81 -7.41
C ALA A 46 3.69 -7.42 -6.00
N ALA A 47 3.06 -8.56 -5.74
CA ALA A 47 3.16 -9.26 -4.46
C ALA A 47 4.51 -9.93 -4.24
N ASP A 48 5.09 -10.53 -5.28
CA ASP A 48 6.45 -11.06 -5.24
C ASP A 48 7.44 -9.91 -5.01
N PHE A 49 7.40 -8.87 -5.84
CA PHE A 49 8.31 -7.74 -5.71
C PHE A 49 8.18 -7.03 -4.35
N GLY A 50 6.95 -6.84 -3.86
CA GLY A 50 6.69 -6.29 -2.53
C GLY A 50 7.31 -7.11 -1.41
N GLN A 51 7.12 -8.45 -1.40
CA GLN A 51 7.73 -9.33 -0.39
C GLN A 51 9.27 -9.31 -0.46
N ARG A 52 9.82 -9.24 -1.66
CA ARG A 52 11.28 -9.15 -1.87
C ARG A 52 11.83 -7.84 -1.33
N LEU A 53 11.11 -6.74 -1.53
CA LEU A 53 11.48 -5.44 -0.98
C LEU A 53 11.39 -5.44 0.55
N GLU A 54 10.33 -6.03 1.13
CA GLU A 54 10.21 -6.23 2.58
C GLU A 54 11.34 -7.09 3.16
N ALA A 55 11.89 -8.03 2.38
CA ALA A 55 13.02 -8.87 2.81
C ALA A 55 14.38 -8.21 2.63
N ALA A 56 14.51 -7.26 1.69
CA ALA A 56 15.76 -6.54 1.41
C ALA A 56 16.13 -5.55 2.51
N GLY A 57 15.12 -4.92 3.13
CA GLY A 57 15.27 -3.96 4.22
C GLY A 57 14.51 -4.39 5.47
N ASP A 58 15.14 -4.29 6.66
CA ASP A 58 14.47 -4.53 7.96
C ASP A 58 13.69 -3.29 8.40
N HIS A 59 12.68 -2.92 7.61
CA HIS A 59 11.86 -1.72 7.80
C HIS A 59 10.41 -2.07 8.15
N GLU A 60 9.73 -1.12 8.80
CA GLU A 60 8.28 -1.19 9.03
C GLU A 60 7.55 -0.78 7.74
N TRP A 61 7.58 -1.70 6.77
CA TRP A 61 6.92 -1.53 5.49
C TRP A 61 5.40 -1.53 5.63
N VAL A 62 4.76 -0.55 5.01
CA VAL A 62 3.31 -0.53 4.84
C VAL A 62 2.94 -0.40 3.37
N LEU A 63 2.00 -1.23 2.94
CA LEU A 63 1.36 -1.16 1.63
C LEU A 63 0.24 -0.11 1.64
N MET A 64 0.11 0.61 0.52
CA MET A 64 -0.84 1.69 0.31
C MET A 64 -1.53 1.57 -1.06
N GLY A 65 -2.41 2.52 -1.35
CA GLY A 65 -3.01 2.64 -2.68
C GLY A 65 -4.07 1.56 -2.94
N SER A 66 -4.44 1.42 -4.22
CA SER A 66 -5.56 0.55 -4.60
C SER A 66 -5.24 -0.94 -4.45
N LEU A 67 -3.96 -1.34 -4.45
CA LEU A 67 -3.56 -2.75 -4.25
C LEU A 67 -3.98 -3.30 -2.87
N THR A 68 -4.13 -2.41 -1.89
CA THR A 68 -4.55 -2.78 -0.53
C THR A 68 -6.05 -3.08 -0.40
N LEU A 69 -6.88 -2.67 -1.37
CA LEU A 69 -8.34 -2.68 -1.22
C LEU A 69 -8.90 -4.06 -0.80
N PRO A 70 -8.53 -5.18 -1.45
CA PRO A 70 -9.02 -6.50 -1.03
C PRO A 70 -8.61 -6.88 0.40
N GLY A 71 -7.41 -6.48 0.84
CA GLY A 71 -6.88 -6.75 2.17
C GLY A 71 -7.64 -6.04 3.31
N ARG A 72 -8.37 -4.97 2.97
CA ARG A 72 -9.17 -4.13 3.90
C ARG A 72 -10.60 -4.60 4.07
N ALA A 73 -11.12 -5.40 3.12
CA ALA A 73 -12.50 -5.83 3.16
C ALA A 73 -12.75 -6.62 4.45
N SER A 74 -13.74 -6.19 5.22
CA SER A 74 -14.10 -6.82 6.50
C SER A 74 -14.43 -8.30 6.29
N THR A 75 -13.86 -9.15 7.13
CA THR A 75 -14.26 -10.57 7.22
C THR A 75 -15.56 -10.75 8.00
N GLU A 76 -15.95 -9.75 8.81
CA GLU A 76 -17.13 -9.77 9.69
C GLU A 76 -18.38 -9.19 9.01
N HIS A 77 -18.19 -8.33 8.01
CA HIS A 77 -19.26 -7.66 7.30
C HIS A 77 -19.14 -7.99 5.81
N PRO A 78 -20.03 -8.83 5.24
CA PRO A 78 -19.96 -9.16 3.84
C PRO A 78 -20.07 -7.88 3.01
N PRO A 79 -19.28 -7.74 1.93
CA PRO A 79 -19.30 -6.57 1.07
C PRO A 79 -20.72 -6.36 0.52
N ARG A 80 -21.32 -5.20 0.78
CA ARG A 80 -22.64 -4.86 0.21
C ARG A 80 -22.47 -4.24 -1.18
N GLY A 81 -23.41 -4.53 -2.07
CA GLY A 81 -23.38 -4.04 -3.46
C GLY A 81 -22.47 -4.84 -4.41
N PHE A 82 -21.60 -5.71 -3.90
CA PHE A 82 -20.64 -6.47 -4.71
C PHE A 82 -20.89 -7.99 -4.78
N GLY A 83 -21.93 -8.47 -4.08
CA GLY A 83 -22.31 -9.89 -4.04
C GLY A 83 -21.70 -10.65 -2.85
N GLN A 84 -22.32 -11.77 -2.48
CA GLN A 84 -21.79 -12.66 -1.44
C GLN A 84 -20.81 -13.66 -2.05
N TRP A 85 -19.69 -13.92 -1.36
CA TRP A 85 -18.78 -14.98 -1.78
C TRP A 85 -19.36 -16.36 -1.47
N THR A 86 -19.23 -17.29 -2.42
CA THR A 86 -19.54 -18.71 -2.22
C THR A 86 -18.26 -19.52 -2.44
N PRO A 87 -17.84 -20.38 -1.50
CA PRO A 87 -16.70 -21.27 -1.71
C PRO A 87 -16.83 -22.07 -3.01
N GLY A 88 -15.76 -22.11 -3.82
CA GLY A 88 -15.76 -22.80 -5.11
C GLY A 88 -16.36 -22.03 -6.28
N ALA A 89 -16.97 -20.85 -6.07
CA ALA A 89 -17.58 -20.03 -7.12
C ALA A 89 -16.58 -19.15 -7.90
N GLY A 90 -15.28 -19.47 -7.85
CA GLY A 90 -14.22 -18.70 -8.49
C GLY A 90 -13.65 -17.57 -7.60
N VAL A 91 -13.27 -16.46 -8.24
CA VAL A 91 -12.61 -15.31 -7.60
C VAL A 91 -13.56 -14.62 -6.61
N ASP A 92 -13.09 -14.38 -5.38
CA ASP A 92 -13.90 -13.73 -4.35
C ASP A 92 -14.36 -12.31 -4.80
N PRO A 93 -15.66 -11.97 -4.67
CA PRO A 93 -16.22 -10.66 -4.98
C PRO A 93 -15.40 -9.45 -4.52
N VAL A 94 -14.71 -9.52 -3.38
CA VAL A 94 -13.88 -8.39 -2.91
C VAL A 94 -12.74 -8.07 -3.86
N TYR A 95 -12.20 -9.08 -4.56
CA TYR A 95 -11.14 -8.92 -5.55
C TYR A 95 -11.71 -8.53 -6.91
N ARG A 96 -12.88 -9.07 -7.27
CA ARG A 96 -13.59 -8.69 -8.51
C ARG A 96 -13.97 -7.22 -8.48
N ALA A 97 -14.50 -6.73 -7.37
CA ALA A 97 -14.93 -5.35 -7.20
C ALA A 97 -13.77 -4.35 -7.04
N ALA A 98 -12.64 -4.75 -6.46
CA ALA A 98 -11.50 -3.84 -6.32
C ALA A 98 -11.04 -3.37 -7.69
N ARG A 99 -10.76 -2.07 -7.87
CA ARG A 99 -10.21 -1.56 -9.13
C ARG A 99 -8.81 -2.14 -9.39
N ARG A 100 -8.44 -2.36 -10.66
CA ARG A 100 -7.05 -2.71 -11.02
C ARG A 100 -6.04 -1.67 -10.48
N ALA A 101 -5.05 -2.15 -9.73
CA ALA A 101 -3.89 -1.38 -9.29
C ALA A 101 -2.73 -1.68 -10.24
N ASN A 102 -2.14 -0.63 -10.82
CA ASN A 102 -0.98 -0.72 -11.73
C ASN A 102 0.31 -0.27 -11.02
N ASP A 103 0.17 0.24 -9.79
CA ASP A 103 1.19 0.79 -8.93
C ASP A 103 1.38 -0.08 -7.68
N LEU A 104 2.64 -0.22 -7.27
CA LEU A 104 3.03 -0.65 -5.93
C LEU A 104 3.35 0.60 -5.11
N ASP A 105 2.38 1.03 -4.29
CA ASP A 105 2.55 2.13 -3.35
C ASP A 105 2.99 1.57 -1.98
N MET A 106 4.17 1.95 -1.50
CA MET A 106 4.68 1.51 -0.18
C MET A 106 5.34 2.65 0.60
N SER A 107 5.59 2.43 1.90
CA SER A 107 6.35 3.33 2.75
C SER A 107 7.06 2.54 3.84
N ALA A 108 8.32 2.88 4.13
CA ALA A 108 9.08 2.36 5.27
C ALA A 108 8.94 3.34 6.44
N LEU A 109 8.01 3.06 7.36
CA LEU A 109 7.58 4.03 8.39
C LEU A 109 8.65 4.38 9.42
N ASP A 110 9.56 3.46 9.70
CA ASP A 110 10.66 3.62 10.66
C ASP A 110 11.77 4.56 10.15
N LEU A 111 11.75 4.92 8.87
CA LEU A 111 12.63 5.95 8.28
C LEU A 111 12.19 7.38 8.58
N ALA A 112 11.11 7.59 9.35
CA ALA A 112 10.63 8.92 9.72
C ALA A 112 11.73 9.74 10.42
N ARG A 113 11.86 11.03 10.06
CA ARG A 113 12.75 11.97 10.73
C ARG A 113 12.01 13.24 11.16
N PRO A 114 12.43 13.90 12.26
CA PRO A 114 11.87 15.19 12.65
C PRO A 114 12.11 16.29 11.61
N ASP A 115 13.28 16.29 10.97
CA ASP A 115 13.63 17.22 9.90
C ASP A 115 13.29 16.64 8.52
N ALA A 116 12.47 17.39 7.78
CA ALA A 116 12.03 17.09 6.43
C ALA A 116 13.20 17.01 5.42
N ALA A 117 14.23 17.85 5.57
CA ALA A 117 15.39 17.82 4.69
C ALA A 117 16.28 16.61 4.97
N GLU A 118 16.43 16.26 6.25
CA GLU A 118 17.15 15.06 6.67
C GLU A 118 16.44 13.78 6.21
N GLU A 119 15.12 13.70 6.38
CA GLU A 119 14.31 12.56 5.89
C GLU A 119 14.54 12.35 4.40
N GLU A 120 14.43 13.41 3.60
CA GLU A 120 14.58 13.34 2.15
C GLU A 120 15.98 12.88 1.71
N ARG A 121 17.03 13.36 2.40
CA ARG A 121 18.43 12.98 2.13
C ARG A 121 18.70 11.50 2.39
N ILE A 122 18.04 10.89 3.38
CA ILE A 122 18.26 9.50 3.76
C ILE A 122 17.31 8.57 3.00
N TYR A 123 16.03 8.91 2.96
CA TYR A 123 14.97 8.05 2.46
C TYR A 123 15.19 7.62 1.02
N GLY A 124 15.43 8.58 0.12
CA GLY A 124 15.59 8.31 -1.31
C GLY A 124 16.71 7.30 -1.61
N PRO A 125 17.95 7.56 -1.14
CA PRO A 125 19.07 6.63 -1.31
C PRO A 125 18.88 5.27 -0.64
N THR A 126 18.32 5.21 0.58
CA THR A 126 18.07 3.94 1.28
C THR A 126 17.13 3.05 0.46
N ILE A 127 15.96 3.56 0.09
CA ILE A 127 14.97 2.79 -0.65
C ILE A 127 15.46 2.44 -2.06
N ALA A 128 16.16 3.35 -2.74
CA ALA A 128 16.76 3.05 -4.05
C ALA A 128 17.77 1.90 -3.95
N GLY A 129 18.63 1.90 -2.93
CA GLY A 129 19.59 0.82 -2.69
C GLY A 129 18.92 -0.54 -2.43
N GLU A 130 17.78 -0.56 -1.75
CA GLU A 130 17.01 -1.80 -1.53
C GLU A 130 16.37 -2.33 -2.82
N ILE A 131 15.86 -1.44 -3.66
CA ILE A 131 15.38 -1.81 -4.99
C ILE A 131 16.54 -2.37 -5.84
N GLU A 132 17.71 -1.73 -5.81
CA GLU A 132 18.91 -2.20 -6.53
C GLU A 132 19.40 -3.56 -6.02
N GLN A 133 19.14 -3.91 -4.75
CA GLN A 133 19.45 -5.23 -4.21
C GLN A 133 18.55 -6.36 -4.75
N ILE A 134 17.36 -6.05 -5.26
CA ILE A 134 16.39 -7.03 -5.75
C ILE A 134 16.09 -6.90 -7.25
N THR A 135 16.73 -5.95 -7.90
CA THR A 135 16.66 -5.73 -9.34
C THR A 135 18.05 -5.87 -9.95
N SER A 136 18.17 -6.70 -10.98
CA SER A 136 19.41 -6.81 -11.75
C SER A 136 19.15 -7.42 -13.12
N ALA A 137 19.65 -6.75 -14.15
CA ALA A 137 19.58 -7.23 -15.51
C ALA A 137 20.52 -8.43 -15.77
N THR A 138 21.53 -8.64 -14.92
CA THR A 138 22.65 -9.55 -15.23
C THR A 138 22.94 -10.60 -14.17
N ASP A 139 22.52 -10.41 -12.92
CA ASP A 139 22.85 -11.32 -11.81
C ASP A 139 21.62 -12.00 -11.18
N GLU A 140 21.89 -12.92 -10.25
CA GLU A 140 20.88 -13.72 -9.55
C GLU A 140 19.97 -12.92 -8.62
N ARG A 141 20.38 -11.74 -8.17
CA ARG A 141 19.55 -10.88 -7.32
C ARG A 141 18.33 -10.37 -8.05
N GLY A 142 18.38 -10.25 -9.37
CA GLY A 142 17.22 -9.90 -10.19
C GLY A 142 16.21 -11.03 -10.34
N ILE A 143 16.53 -12.27 -9.97
CA ILE A 143 15.70 -13.44 -10.27
C ILE A 143 14.61 -13.64 -9.21
N GLY A 144 13.34 -13.66 -9.63
CA GLY A 144 12.17 -13.80 -8.75
C GLY A 144 11.07 -14.71 -9.31
N LEU A 145 9.96 -14.85 -8.57
CA LEU A 145 8.92 -15.87 -8.79
C LEU A 145 9.54 -17.27 -9.02
N GLY A 146 10.34 -17.70 -8.05
CA GLY A 146 11.14 -18.93 -8.11
C GLY A 146 12.28 -18.89 -9.14
N GLY A 147 12.31 -17.88 -9.99
CA GLY A 147 13.18 -17.66 -11.15
C GLY A 147 12.51 -17.86 -12.50
N LEU A 148 11.19 -17.64 -12.55
CA LEU A 148 10.44 -17.49 -13.80
C LEU A 148 10.50 -16.07 -14.35
N VAL A 149 10.90 -15.08 -13.54
CA VAL A 149 11.05 -13.69 -13.96
C VAL A 149 12.40 -13.12 -13.55
N ARG A 150 12.90 -12.18 -14.36
CA ARG A 150 13.99 -11.28 -14.03
C ARG A 150 13.44 -9.87 -13.84
N TYR A 151 13.70 -9.30 -12.66
CA TYR A 151 13.40 -7.93 -12.33
C TYR A 151 14.55 -7.00 -12.67
N SER A 152 14.25 -5.90 -13.34
CA SER A 152 15.20 -4.82 -13.66
C SER A 152 14.47 -3.48 -13.61
N VAL A 153 15.17 -2.41 -13.24
CA VAL A 153 14.63 -1.04 -13.38
C VAL A 153 14.63 -0.64 -14.86
N GLU A 154 13.52 -0.10 -15.34
CA GLU A 154 13.42 0.50 -16.66
C GLU A 154 13.80 1.99 -16.58
N GLY A 155 14.86 2.38 -17.29
CA GLY A 155 15.39 3.74 -17.23
C GLY A 155 16.09 4.03 -15.89
N SER A 156 15.53 4.95 -15.11
CA SER A 156 16.10 5.36 -13.81
C SER A 156 15.00 5.57 -12.77
N LEU A 157 15.37 5.44 -11.49
CA LEU A 157 14.51 5.80 -10.38
C LEU A 157 14.64 7.31 -10.11
N THR A 158 13.51 7.99 -9.98
CA THR A 158 13.46 9.27 -9.26
C THR A 158 13.50 8.97 -7.76
N THR A 159 14.29 9.71 -6.99
CA THR A 159 14.47 9.48 -5.55
C THR A 159 13.93 10.58 -4.66
N SER A 160 13.51 11.70 -5.26
CA SER A 160 12.85 12.81 -4.58
C SER A 160 11.65 13.29 -5.42
N PRO A 161 10.56 13.72 -4.77
CA PRO A 161 10.33 13.71 -3.32
C PRO A 161 9.76 12.36 -2.81
N ASN A 162 9.61 11.37 -3.69
CA ASN A 162 9.29 9.96 -3.43
C ASN A 162 10.28 9.12 -4.26
N VAL A 163 10.44 7.84 -3.94
CA VAL A 163 11.10 6.93 -4.88
C VAL A 163 10.09 6.42 -5.90
N LYS A 164 10.25 6.79 -7.18
CA LYS A 164 9.37 6.36 -8.26
C LYS A 164 10.14 5.86 -9.47
N GLY A 165 9.58 4.87 -10.13
CA GLY A 165 10.11 4.34 -11.38
C GLY A 165 9.26 3.19 -11.91
N VAL A 166 9.75 2.54 -12.95
CA VAL A 166 9.13 1.34 -13.50
C VAL A 166 10.09 0.18 -13.28
N VAL A 167 9.57 -0.87 -12.66
CA VAL A 167 10.25 -2.15 -12.54
C VAL A 167 9.70 -3.07 -13.62
N LYS A 168 10.58 -3.53 -14.49
CA LYS A 168 10.29 -4.53 -15.52
C LYS A 168 10.45 -5.92 -14.93
N ALA A 169 9.38 -6.70 -14.90
CA ALA A 169 9.43 -8.15 -14.65
C ALA A 169 9.42 -8.88 -16.00
N GLN A 170 10.59 -9.30 -16.47
CA GLN A 170 10.77 -10.01 -17.72
C GLN A 170 10.60 -11.52 -17.50
N PRO A 171 9.60 -12.20 -18.10
CA PRO A 171 9.55 -13.65 -18.12
C PRO A 171 10.80 -14.25 -18.75
N VAL A 172 11.38 -15.25 -18.10
CA VAL A 172 12.62 -15.91 -18.54
C VAL A 172 12.54 -17.43 -18.45
N ASP A 173 13.31 -18.11 -19.29
CA ASP A 173 13.48 -19.56 -19.23
C ASP A 173 14.44 -19.94 -18.08
N PRO A 174 13.96 -20.65 -17.04
CA PRO A 174 14.79 -20.99 -15.89
C PRO A 174 15.90 -22.00 -16.19
N ARG A 175 15.86 -22.71 -17.33
CA ARG A 175 16.85 -23.75 -17.68
C ARG A 175 18.25 -23.20 -17.91
N TYR A 176 18.37 -21.92 -18.28
CA TYR A 176 19.65 -21.28 -18.54
C TYR A 176 20.32 -20.67 -17.29
N GLY A 177 19.69 -20.83 -16.12
CA GLY A 177 20.24 -20.36 -14.86
C GLY A 177 20.21 -18.83 -14.67
N PRO A 178 20.60 -18.35 -13.48
CA PRO A 178 20.39 -16.96 -13.08
C PRO A 178 21.32 -15.94 -13.78
N ASN A 179 22.41 -16.38 -14.42
CA ASN A 179 23.39 -15.50 -15.07
C ASN A 179 23.26 -15.46 -16.60
N SER A 180 22.35 -16.24 -17.19
CA SER A 180 22.21 -16.37 -18.65
C SER A 180 20.76 -16.57 -19.07
N THR A 181 19.85 -15.79 -18.48
CA THR A 181 18.41 -15.92 -18.72
C THR A 181 18.00 -15.52 -20.13
N VAL A 182 17.15 -16.34 -20.77
CA VAL A 182 16.56 -16.06 -22.09
C VAL A 182 15.12 -15.58 -21.91
N PRO A 183 14.71 -14.41 -22.46
CA PRO A 183 13.31 -13.96 -22.44
C PRO A 183 12.37 -14.92 -23.15
N VAL A 184 11.19 -15.19 -22.57
CA VAL A 184 10.18 -16.11 -23.14
C VAL A 184 8.78 -15.52 -23.30
N GLY A 185 8.60 -14.23 -22.97
CA GLY A 185 7.31 -13.56 -23.09
C GLY A 185 7.42 -12.06 -22.90
N ASP A 186 6.30 -11.37 -23.03
CA ASP A 186 6.24 -9.93 -22.83
C ASP A 186 6.48 -9.55 -21.36
N PRO A 187 7.20 -8.45 -21.10
CA PRO A 187 7.43 -8.00 -19.74
C PRO A 187 6.15 -7.49 -19.09
N ILE A 188 6.04 -7.72 -17.78
CA ILE A 188 5.04 -7.08 -16.93
C ILE A 188 5.70 -5.85 -16.31
N LEU A 189 5.16 -4.67 -16.61
CA LEU A 189 5.67 -3.40 -16.10
C LEU A 189 4.95 -3.03 -14.81
N LEU A 190 5.70 -2.92 -13.72
CA LEU A 190 5.20 -2.51 -12.41
C LEU A 190 5.67 -1.09 -12.12
N THR A 191 4.73 -0.15 -11.99
CA THR A 191 5.09 1.19 -11.50
C THR A 191 5.28 1.12 -9.98
N ILE A 192 6.37 1.68 -9.46
CA ILE A 192 6.57 1.83 -8.02
C ILE A 192 6.41 3.30 -7.60
N ASP A 193 5.74 3.56 -6.48
CA ASP A 193 5.65 4.89 -5.85
C ASP A 193 5.79 4.74 -4.33
N ILE A 194 7.04 4.78 -3.87
CA ILE A 194 7.41 4.56 -2.47
C ILE A 194 7.54 5.91 -1.77
N LYS A 195 6.59 6.21 -0.87
CA LYS A 195 6.42 7.54 -0.27
C LYS A 195 7.12 7.67 1.08
N PRO A 196 7.83 8.78 1.35
CA PRO A 196 8.44 9.00 2.65
C PRO A 196 7.39 9.10 3.77
N PRO A 197 7.73 8.72 5.02
CA PRO A 197 6.78 8.68 6.14
C PRO A 197 6.04 9.99 6.39
N ARG A 198 6.69 11.16 6.22
CA ARG A 198 6.03 12.48 6.35
C ARG A 198 4.81 12.66 5.44
N LYS A 199 4.78 12.01 4.27
CA LYS A 199 3.66 12.08 3.31
C LYS A 199 2.57 11.06 3.58
N VAL A 200 2.85 10.09 4.45
CA VAL A 200 1.92 9.01 4.83
C VAL A 200 1.27 9.33 6.17
N ALA A 201 2.04 9.83 7.15
CA ALA A 201 1.60 10.34 8.45
C ALA A 201 0.45 9.53 9.09
N PRO A 202 0.64 8.22 9.35
CA PRO A 202 -0.42 7.38 9.89
C PRO A 202 -0.87 7.90 11.27
N THR A 203 -2.18 8.04 11.45
CA THR A 203 -2.76 8.54 12.71
C THR A 203 -3.13 7.42 13.68
N THR A 204 -3.03 6.18 13.21
CA THR A 204 -3.28 4.94 13.95
C THR A 204 -2.23 3.90 13.54
N ALA A 205 -2.08 2.83 14.32
CA ALA A 205 -1.12 1.78 13.99
C ALA A 205 -1.47 1.11 12.65
N PRO A 206 -0.46 0.70 11.85
CA PRO A 206 -0.70 -0.11 10.66
C PRO A 206 -1.53 -1.36 10.96
N LEU A 207 -2.29 -1.80 9.97
CA LEU A 207 -3.18 -2.96 10.09
C LEU A 207 -2.59 -4.12 9.31
N ARG A 208 -2.43 -5.30 9.91
CA ARG A 208 -2.11 -6.50 9.12
C ARG A 208 -3.26 -6.79 8.16
N SER A 209 -2.96 -7.04 6.89
CA SER A 209 -3.96 -7.48 5.93
C SER A 209 -4.66 -8.75 6.40
N SER A 210 -6.00 -8.77 6.35
CA SER A 210 -6.79 -9.94 6.73
C SER A 210 -6.83 -11.01 5.64
N ARG A 211 -6.47 -10.62 4.41
CA ARG A 211 -6.52 -11.43 3.19
C ARG A 211 -5.31 -11.15 2.31
N PRO A 212 -4.88 -12.08 1.44
CA PRO A 212 -3.79 -11.81 0.52
C PRO A 212 -4.15 -10.69 -0.46
N VAL A 213 -3.17 -9.96 -0.99
CA VAL A 213 -3.44 -8.93 -2.03
C VAL A 213 -3.77 -9.55 -3.40
N VAL A 214 -3.44 -10.83 -3.58
CA VAL A 214 -3.72 -11.62 -4.78
C VAL A 214 -4.91 -12.54 -4.51
N ALA A 215 -5.83 -12.67 -5.47
CA ALA A 215 -7.02 -13.51 -5.31
C ALA A 215 -6.76 -15.00 -5.58
N VAL A 216 -5.77 -15.29 -6.43
CA VAL A 216 -5.39 -16.64 -6.84
C VAL A 216 -4.39 -17.20 -5.84
N ASP A 217 -4.69 -18.38 -5.29
CA ASP A 217 -3.73 -19.17 -4.51
C ASP A 217 -2.70 -19.80 -5.45
N ILE A 218 -1.41 -19.68 -5.12
CA ILE A 218 -0.30 -20.10 -5.97
C ILE A 218 0.51 -21.17 -5.24
N PRO A 219 0.49 -22.44 -5.70
CA PRO A 219 1.28 -23.52 -5.13
C PRO A 219 2.73 -23.14 -4.86
N GLY A 220 3.20 -23.37 -3.63
CA GLY A 220 4.56 -23.07 -3.20
C GLY A 220 4.91 -21.58 -3.07
N MET A 221 3.99 -20.65 -3.29
CA MET A 221 4.18 -19.23 -2.98
C MET A 221 3.41 -18.89 -1.70
N ARG A 222 4.11 -18.37 -0.69
CA ARG A 222 3.48 -17.89 0.53
C ARG A 222 2.56 -16.71 0.21
N PRO A 223 1.29 -16.71 0.67
CA PRO A 223 0.39 -15.59 0.44
C PRO A 223 0.93 -14.29 1.04
N TYR A 224 0.90 -13.20 0.26
CA TYR A 224 1.39 -11.90 0.72
C TYR A 224 0.34 -11.19 1.59
N LEU A 225 0.63 -11.12 2.90
CA LEU A 225 -0.19 -10.47 3.92
C LEU A 225 0.53 -9.26 4.52
N PRO A 226 0.65 -8.14 3.78
CA PRO A 226 1.43 -6.99 4.20
C PRO A 226 0.82 -6.28 5.41
N LEU A 227 1.61 -5.44 6.08
CA LEU A 227 1.03 -4.36 6.88
C LEU A 227 0.43 -3.33 5.91
N LEU A 228 -0.75 -2.83 6.24
CA LEU A 228 -1.49 -1.87 5.47
C LEU A 228 -1.41 -0.52 6.17
N HIS A 229 -1.22 0.53 5.39
CA HIS A 229 -1.49 1.88 5.85
C HIS A 229 -2.93 1.95 6.39
N PRO A 230 -3.22 2.60 7.52
CA PRO A 230 -4.54 2.49 8.15
C PRO A 230 -5.68 2.88 7.20
N THR A 231 -6.78 2.10 7.20
CA THR A 231 -7.93 2.33 6.32
C THR A 231 -8.50 3.73 6.47
N ILE A 232 -8.53 4.24 7.69
CA ILE A 232 -8.98 5.60 8.01
C ILE A 232 -8.09 6.65 7.33
N ASN A 233 -6.77 6.52 7.42
CA ASN A 233 -5.86 7.45 6.77
C ASN A 233 -5.95 7.40 5.24
N GLN A 234 -6.01 6.19 4.66
CA GLN A 234 -6.19 6.05 3.21
C GLN A 234 -7.51 6.64 2.72
N LEU A 235 -8.60 6.49 3.49
CA LEU A 235 -9.89 7.08 3.15
C LEU A 235 -9.82 8.60 3.26
N ALA A 236 -9.21 9.12 4.33
CA ALA A 236 -9.00 10.56 4.49
C ALA A 236 -8.22 11.13 3.30
N ASP A 237 -7.07 10.56 2.93
CA ASP A 237 -6.28 10.99 1.76
C ASP A 237 -7.09 11.06 0.47
N LYS A 238 -7.99 10.10 0.26
CA LYS A 238 -8.82 10.05 -0.96
C LYS A 238 -9.94 11.08 -0.93
N VAL A 239 -10.65 11.18 0.19
CA VAL A 239 -11.75 12.15 0.37
C VAL A 239 -11.21 13.58 0.25
N THR A 240 -10.10 13.88 0.92
CA THR A 240 -9.51 15.23 0.91
C THR A 240 -8.92 15.61 -0.44
N ALA A 241 -8.41 14.63 -1.20
CA ALA A 241 -7.90 14.86 -2.56
C ALA A 241 -8.99 15.30 -3.54
N LEU A 242 -10.27 14.98 -3.28
CA LEU A 242 -11.41 15.36 -4.13
C LEU A 242 -11.92 16.78 -3.88
N VAL A 243 -11.56 17.41 -2.76
CA VAL A 243 -12.08 18.73 -2.34
C VAL A 243 -11.40 19.89 -3.08
N GLY A 244 -10.18 19.70 -3.58
CA GLY A 244 -9.39 20.76 -4.20
C GLY A 244 -9.04 20.51 -5.66
N PRO A 245 -8.40 21.49 -6.33
CA PRO A 245 -7.88 21.31 -7.69
C PRO A 245 -6.92 20.12 -7.74
N ALA A 246 -6.81 19.46 -8.88
CA ALA A 246 -5.91 18.32 -9.03
C ALA A 246 -4.44 18.75 -8.84
N VAL A 247 -3.63 17.91 -8.17
CA VAL A 247 -2.19 18.15 -7.97
C VAL A 247 -1.44 18.22 -9.30
N SER A 248 -1.89 17.43 -10.28
CA SER A 248 -1.39 17.49 -11.65
C SER A 248 -2.53 17.86 -12.57
N LEU A 249 -2.81 19.16 -12.70
CA LEU A 249 -3.32 19.68 -13.97
C LEU A 249 -2.17 19.53 -14.98
N ARG A 250 -1.82 18.29 -15.37
CA ARG A 250 -0.96 18.12 -16.53
C ARG A 250 -1.76 18.77 -17.66
N HIS A 251 -1.21 19.81 -18.26
CA HIS A 251 -1.73 20.42 -19.48
C HIS A 251 -1.59 19.43 -20.65
N LEU A 252 -2.20 18.26 -20.53
CA LEU A 252 -2.34 17.31 -21.61
C LEU A 252 -3.48 17.80 -22.51
N PRO A 253 -3.35 17.67 -23.84
CA PRO A 253 -4.47 17.93 -24.73
C PRO A 253 -5.63 16.97 -24.37
N GLY A 254 -6.75 17.52 -23.88
CA GLY A 254 -7.90 16.73 -23.40
C GLY A 254 -8.65 17.30 -22.19
N GLY A 255 -8.18 18.39 -21.58
CA GLY A 255 -8.87 19.07 -20.47
C GLY A 255 -8.32 18.70 -19.08
N PRO A 256 -8.93 19.21 -18.00
CA PRO A 256 -8.43 19.00 -16.65
C PRO A 256 -8.58 17.53 -16.23
N HIS A 257 -7.45 16.88 -15.93
CA HIS A 257 -7.43 15.56 -15.33
C HIS A 257 -7.57 15.67 -13.80
N HIS A 258 -8.60 15.05 -13.24
CA HIS A 258 -8.77 14.88 -11.79
C HIS A 258 -8.58 13.42 -11.38
N ARG A 259 -8.62 13.12 -10.08
CA ARG A 259 -8.48 11.78 -9.49
C ARG A 259 -9.78 10.98 -9.61
N TYR A 260 -10.33 10.85 -10.83
CA TYR A 260 -11.54 10.06 -11.13
C TYR A 260 -11.51 8.67 -10.48
N LYS A 261 -10.34 8.04 -10.44
CA LYS A 261 -10.11 6.73 -9.82
C LYS A 261 -10.40 6.66 -8.32
N ASP A 262 -10.24 7.77 -7.59
CA ASP A 262 -10.44 7.78 -6.14
C ASP A 262 -11.92 7.65 -5.76
N LEU A 263 -12.87 8.02 -6.63
CA LEU A 263 -14.30 7.81 -6.38
C LEU A 263 -14.64 6.32 -6.25
N PHE A 264 -14.09 5.49 -7.13
CA PHE A 264 -14.28 4.04 -7.07
C PHE A 264 -13.61 3.47 -5.80
N ASP A 265 -12.39 3.89 -5.49
CA ASP A 265 -11.68 3.41 -4.29
C ASP A 265 -12.42 3.80 -2.99
N ILE A 266 -12.91 5.05 -2.89
CA ILE A 266 -13.73 5.52 -1.77
C ILE A 266 -15.01 4.70 -1.66
N THR A 267 -15.75 4.56 -2.77
CA THR A 267 -17.00 3.80 -2.82
C THR A 267 -16.75 2.34 -2.40
N TYR A 268 -15.65 1.74 -2.84
CA TYR A 268 -15.24 0.41 -2.40
C TYR A 268 -15.05 0.37 -0.88
N MET A 269 -14.27 1.31 -0.33
CA MET A 269 -13.97 1.35 1.10
C MET A 269 -15.24 1.57 1.94
N LEU A 270 -16.14 2.46 1.52
CA LEU A 270 -17.42 2.70 2.20
C LEU A 270 -18.35 1.49 2.17
N ASN A 271 -18.20 0.59 1.19
CA ASN A 271 -18.99 -0.63 1.05
C ASN A 271 -18.30 -1.89 1.63
N THR A 272 -17.06 -1.79 2.11
CA THR A 272 -16.28 -2.96 2.55
C THR A 272 -15.59 -2.80 3.91
N ALA A 273 -15.41 -1.57 4.40
CA ALA A 273 -14.69 -1.31 5.64
C ALA A 273 -15.53 -0.56 6.67
N ALA A 274 -15.30 -0.88 7.95
CA ALA A 274 -15.84 -0.12 9.07
C ALA A 274 -14.91 1.08 9.40
N ILE A 275 -15.48 2.27 9.57
CA ILE A 275 -14.73 3.51 9.81
C ILE A 275 -15.22 4.17 11.11
N GLN A 276 -14.33 4.38 12.07
CA GLN A 276 -14.66 5.10 13.31
C GLN A 276 -14.56 6.61 13.12
N ALA A 277 -15.56 7.36 13.56
CA ALA A 277 -15.67 8.80 13.33
C ALA A 277 -14.54 9.60 13.99
N GLY A 278 -14.21 9.32 15.26
CA GLY A 278 -13.15 10.02 16.00
C GLY A 278 -11.79 9.96 15.30
N PRO A 279 -11.24 8.76 15.05
CA PRO A 279 -10.01 8.59 14.28
C PRO A 279 -10.08 9.17 12.87
N MET A 280 -11.24 9.08 12.18
CA MET A 280 -11.41 9.64 10.85
C MET A 280 -11.28 11.17 10.83
N ARG A 281 -11.91 11.87 11.78
CA ARG A 281 -11.70 13.32 11.93
C ARG A 281 -10.25 13.67 12.21
N HIS A 282 -9.59 12.89 13.07
CA HIS A 282 -8.18 13.09 13.36
C HIS A 282 -7.30 12.89 12.11
N ALA A 283 -7.62 11.92 11.27
CA ALA A 283 -6.91 11.68 10.01
C ALA A 283 -7.15 12.78 8.96
N VAL A 284 -8.38 13.31 8.87
CA VAL A 284 -8.70 14.48 8.03
C VAL A 284 -7.92 15.71 8.50
N LEU A 285 -7.98 16.04 9.79
CA LEU A 285 -7.31 17.20 10.37
C LEU A 285 -5.79 17.17 10.16
N ASN A 286 -5.17 15.99 10.26
CA ASN A 286 -3.73 15.80 10.07
C ASN A 286 -3.36 15.45 8.63
N ASN A 287 -4.29 15.58 7.68
CA ASN A 287 -4.01 15.25 6.30
C ASN A 287 -3.01 16.23 5.69
N TRP A 288 -1.84 15.74 5.28
CA TRP A 288 -0.79 16.56 4.68
C TRP A 288 -1.28 17.34 3.44
N GLY A 289 -2.11 16.69 2.61
CA GLY A 289 -2.65 17.27 1.38
C GLY A 289 -3.71 18.35 1.60
N MET A 290 -4.24 18.52 2.81
CA MET A 290 -5.17 19.60 3.13
C MET A 290 -4.44 20.85 3.59
N SER A 291 -3.65 20.74 4.66
CA SER A 291 -2.97 21.89 5.27
C SER A 291 -1.88 22.46 4.37
N ALA A 292 -0.98 21.61 3.87
CA ALA A 292 0.19 22.05 3.11
C ALA A 292 -0.14 22.49 1.67
N ARG A 293 -1.25 21.98 1.10
CA ARG A 293 -1.56 22.20 -0.32
C ARG A 293 -2.81 23.04 -0.55
N LEU A 294 -3.87 22.79 0.21
CA LEU A 294 -5.15 23.50 0.03
C LEU A 294 -5.33 24.66 1.01
N GLY A 295 -4.50 24.74 2.06
CA GLY A 295 -4.63 25.75 3.11
C GLY A 295 -5.93 25.61 3.92
N ILE A 296 -6.59 24.44 3.86
CA ILE A 296 -7.79 24.12 4.64
C ILE A 296 -7.44 23.11 5.72
N THR A 297 -8.15 23.17 6.84
CA THR A 297 -7.94 22.31 8.01
C THR A 297 -9.10 21.36 8.26
N ASP A 298 -10.22 21.51 7.54
CA ASP A 298 -11.39 20.65 7.64
C ASP A 298 -12.08 20.48 6.28
N LEU A 299 -12.93 19.47 6.14
CA LEU A 299 -13.73 19.23 4.94
C LEU A 299 -14.73 20.39 4.75
N PRO A 300 -15.05 20.77 3.49
CA PRO A 300 -16.03 21.81 3.22
C PRO A 300 -17.41 21.39 3.71
N GLU A 301 -18.24 22.39 4.06
CA GLU A 301 -19.62 22.19 4.48
C GLU A 301 -20.56 23.07 3.62
N PRO A 302 -21.53 22.47 2.91
CA PRO A 302 -21.69 21.02 2.70
C PRO A 302 -20.49 20.41 1.94
N TYR A 303 -20.26 19.11 2.11
CA TYR A 303 -19.21 18.43 1.37
C TYR A 303 -19.48 18.46 -0.13
N GLN A 304 -18.51 18.96 -0.89
CA GLN A 304 -18.59 19.06 -2.34
C GLN A 304 -17.29 18.61 -3.00
N ILE A 305 -17.43 17.85 -4.08
CA ILE A 305 -16.31 17.47 -4.94
C ILE A 305 -15.91 18.70 -5.77
N TYR A 306 -14.61 18.96 -5.89
CA TYR A 306 -14.09 20.08 -6.67
C TYR A 306 -14.57 20.04 -8.13
N GLY A 307 -15.00 21.17 -8.66
CA GLY A 307 -15.52 21.33 -10.01
C GLY A 307 -16.98 20.92 -10.18
N THR A 308 -17.70 20.64 -9.07
CA THR A 308 -19.15 20.42 -9.08
C THR A 308 -19.96 21.64 -8.61
N ALA A 309 -19.30 22.59 -7.95
CA ALA A 309 -19.94 23.80 -7.42
C ALA A 309 -19.90 24.97 -8.42
N PRO A 310 -20.90 25.89 -8.37
CA PRO A 310 -20.83 27.15 -9.11
C PRO A 310 -19.56 27.95 -8.78
N GLY A 311 -18.92 28.53 -9.80
CA GLY A 311 -17.71 29.34 -9.64
C GLY A 311 -16.39 28.57 -9.61
N GLN A 312 -16.42 27.23 -9.66
CA GLN A 312 -15.23 26.40 -9.87
C GLN A 312 -15.08 26.03 -11.36
N PRO A 313 -13.85 25.81 -11.86
CA PRO A 313 -13.66 25.21 -13.18
C PRO A 313 -14.40 23.88 -13.28
N ALA A 314 -15.25 23.74 -14.29
CA ALA A 314 -16.01 22.51 -14.51
C ALA A 314 -15.06 21.34 -14.78
N ILE A 315 -15.27 20.25 -14.04
CA ILE A 315 -14.54 18.99 -14.23
C ILE A 315 -15.55 17.97 -14.80
N PRO A 316 -15.22 17.24 -15.89
CA PRO A 316 -16.13 16.31 -16.54
C PRO A 316 -16.26 15.00 -15.76
N TRP A 317 -16.71 15.06 -14.50
CA TRP A 317 -16.78 13.91 -13.61
C TRP A 317 -17.65 12.78 -14.14
N GLU A 318 -18.88 13.08 -14.59
CA GLU A 318 -19.81 12.07 -15.10
C GLU A 318 -19.27 11.38 -16.34
N GLU A 319 -18.82 12.16 -17.33
CA GLU A 319 -18.29 11.63 -18.58
C GLU A 319 -17.05 10.76 -18.33
N MET A 320 -16.07 11.26 -17.56
CA MET A 320 -14.80 10.56 -17.37
C MET A 320 -14.95 9.31 -16.49
N THR A 321 -15.82 9.34 -15.48
CA THR A 321 -16.09 8.13 -14.69
C THR A 321 -16.82 7.07 -15.51
N GLU A 322 -17.77 7.47 -16.36
CA GLU A 322 -18.46 6.54 -17.25
C GLU A 322 -17.52 5.95 -18.31
N GLN A 323 -16.64 6.77 -18.91
CA GLN A 323 -15.60 6.28 -19.81
C GLN A 323 -14.68 5.25 -19.12
N MET A 324 -14.34 5.44 -17.84
CA MET A 324 -13.58 4.47 -17.06
C MET A 324 -14.38 3.16 -16.85
N ARG A 325 -15.68 3.25 -16.51
CA ARG A 325 -16.56 2.09 -16.32
C ARG A 325 -16.71 1.24 -17.59
N GLN A 326 -16.76 1.88 -18.75
CA GLN A 326 -16.87 1.18 -20.02
C GLN A 326 -15.60 0.38 -20.35
N LYS A 327 -14.43 0.94 -20.04
CA LYS A 327 -13.10 0.38 -20.33
C LYS A 327 -12.64 -0.68 -19.32
N GLN A 328 -13.11 -0.64 -18.07
CA GLN A 328 -12.69 -1.53 -16.99
C GLN A 328 -13.88 -2.35 -16.49
N PRO A 329 -13.94 -3.67 -16.76
CA PRO A 329 -15.07 -4.51 -16.39
C PRO A 329 -15.43 -4.45 -14.90
N GLU A 330 -14.43 -4.39 -14.02
CA GLU A 330 -14.65 -4.31 -12.57
C GLU A 330 -15.39 -3.05 -12.12
N LEU A 331 -15.26 -1.96 -12.89
CA LEU A 331 -15.89 -0.68 -12.55
C LEU A 331 -17.39 -0.64 -12.92
N ARG A 332 -17.87 -1.61 -13.71
CA ARG A 332 -19.30 -1.70 -14.07
C ARG A 332 -20.20 -2.03 -12.89
N MET A 333 -19.64 -2.64 -11.85
CA MET A 333 -20.31 -2.95 -10.58
C MET A 333 -20.62 -1.70 -9.73
N TYR A 334 -19.99 -0.57 -10.03
CA TYR A 334 -20.15 0.67 -9.27
C TYR A 334 -21.36 1.45 -9.78
N PRO A 335 -22.04 2.21 -8.91
CA PRO A 335 -23.16 3.06 -9.31
C PRO A 335 -22.69 4.27 -10.13
N SER A 336 -23.64 5.09 -10.58
CA SER A 336 -23.33 6.32 -11.33
C SER A 336 -22.51 7.31 -10.50
N PHE A 337 -21.86 8.27 -11.16
CA PHE A 337 -21.16 9.37 -10.48
C PHE A 337 -22.06 10.09 -9.48
N SER A 338 -23.28 10.46 -9.88
CA SER A 338 -24.22 11.15 -9.01
C SER A 338 -24.51 10.36 -7.72
N GLU A 339 -24.63 9.04 -7.81
CA GLU A 339 -24.88 8.18 -6.65
C GLU A 339 -23.63 7.99 -5.77
N MET A 340 -22.44 7.82 -6.38
CA MET A 340 -21.16 7.77 -5.63
C MET A 340 -20.89 9.11 -4.91
N SER A 341 -21.16 10.23 -5.59
CA SER A 341 -21.04 11.58 -5.05
C SER A 341 -21.98 11.79 -3.86
N ARG A 342 -23.26 11.41 -4.00
CA ARG A 342 -24.25 11.46 -2.93
C ARG A 342 -23.81 10.64 -1.71
N GLN A 343 -23.38 9.39 -1.90
CA GLN A 343 -22.91 8.54 -0.81
C GLN A 343 -21.70 9.15 -0.09
N LEU A 344 -20.78 9.75 -0.83
CA LEU A 344 -19.61 10.42 -0.27
C LEU A 344 -20.00 11.67 0.51
N SER A 345 -20.91 12.51 0.00
CA SER A 345 -21.43 13.67 0.74
C SER A 345 -22.13 13.23 2.03
N GLU A 346 -22.98 12.21 1.99
CA GLU A 346 -23.63 11.66 3.19
C GLU A 346 -22.62 11.14 4.23
N PHE A 347 -21.57 10.47 3.77
CA PHE A 347 -20.47 10.05 4.63
C PHE A 347 -19.77 11.25 5.27
N ALA A 348 -19.36 12.24 4.47
CA ALA A 348 -18.57 13.38 4.92
C ALA A 348 -19.37 14.36 5.80
N ASP A 349 -20.59 14.72 5.40
CA ASP A 349 -21.47 15.58 6.18
C ASP A 349 -21.89 14.87 7.49
N GLY A 350 -22.21 13.58 7.40
CA GLY A 350 -22.49 12.74 8.57
C GLY A 350 -21.31 12.62 9.52
N LEU A 351 -20.07 12.58 9.01
CA LEU A 351 -18.85 12.53 9.82
C LEU A 351 -18.75 13.74 10.74
N LYS A 352 -19.26 14.91 10.37
CA LYS A 352 -19.23 16.10 11.24
C LYS A 352 -20.17 15.96 12.44
N HIS A 353 -21.31 15.30 12.27
CA HIS A 353 -22.33 15.17 13.31
C HIS A 353 -22.22 13.88 14.13
N ALA A 354 -21.48 12.89 13.65
CA ALA A 354 -21.24 11.62 14.35
C ALA A 354 -20.60 11.82 15.75
N ARG A 355 -20.87 10.95 16.71
CA ARG A 355 -20.09 10.96 17.96
C ARG A 355 -18.73 10.30 17.71
N PRO A 356 -17.67 10.60 18.48
CA PRO A 356 -16.35 10.01 18.26
C PRO A 356 -16.34 8.47 18.19
N GLU A 357 -17.25 7.83 18.94
CA GLU A 357 -17.44 6.38 18.98
C GLU A 357 -18.30 5.82 17.85
N ASP A 358 -19.00 6.65 17.08
CA ASP A 358 -19.87 6.19 15.99
C ASP A 358 -19.04 5.56 14.86
N VAL A 359 -19.64 4.57 14.20
CA VAL A 359 -18.98 3.74 13.19
C VAL A 359 -19.79 3.79 11.90
N TRP A 360 -19.13 4.18 10.82
CA TRP A 360 -19.64 3.93 9.48
C TRP A 360 -19.61 2.42 9.24
N ARG A 361 -20.78 1.83 9.06
CA ARG A 361 -20.93 0.41 8.72
C ARG A 361 -21.31 0.28 7.25
N PRO A 362 -20.62 -0.59 6.48
CA PRO A 362 -20.97 -0.86 5.09
C PRO A 362 -22.48 -1.07 4.87
N GLY A 363 -23.07 -0.22 4.03
CA GLY A 363 -24.49 -0.24 3.66
C GLY A 363 -25.49 0.09 4.78
N GLN A 364 -25.05 0.61 5.92
CA GLN A 364 -25.90 1.14 6.99
C GLN A 364 -25.64 2.62 7.29
N GLY A 365 -24.50 3.16 6.84
CA GLY A 365 -24.09 4.53 7.14
C GLY A 365 -23.53 4.68 8.55
N TRP A 366 -23.59 5.89 9.11
CA TRP A 366 -23.16 6.17 10.47
C TRP A 366 -24.12 5.53 11.49
N THR A 367 -23.58 4.61 12.27
CA THR A 367 -24.32 3.91 13.33
C THR A 367 -23.70 4.18 14.69
N ARG A 368 -24.52 4.14 15.74
CA ARG A 368 -24.02 4.30 17.11
C ARG A 368 -23.06 3.17 17.44
N GLY A 369 -21.82 3.52 17.76
CA GLY A 369 -20.86 2.55 18.28
C GLY A 369 -21.18 2.18 19.74
N PRO A 370 -20.68 1.02 20.22
CA PRO A 370 -20.72 0.72 21.64
C PRO A 370 -19.98 1.84 22.39
N VAL A 371 -20.63 2.43 23.39
CA VAL A 371 -20.01 3.44 24.25
C VAL A 371 -18.84 2.76 24.96
N ALA A 372 -17.62 3.17 24.62
CA ALA A 372 -16.46 2.73 25.35
C ALA A 372 -16.58 3.22 26.80
N THR A 373 -16.83 2.31 27.75
CA THR A 373 -16.69 2.60 29.17
C THR A 373 -15.25 3.09 29.41
N ARG A 374 -15.12 4.16 30.20
CA ARG A 374 -13.95 5.05 30.41
C ARG A 374 -12.54 4.44 30.60
N ASP A 375 -12.38 3.12 30.61
CA ASP A 375 -11.10 2.42 30.86
C ASP A 375 -10.20 2.26 29.62
N SER A 376 -10.73 2.41 28.41
CA SER A 376 -9.95 2.21 27.17
C SER A 376 -9.04 3.39 26.79
N THR A 377 -9.29 4.60 27.32
CA THR A 377 -8.46 5.79 27.07
C THR A 377 -7.09 5.71 27.75
N VAL A 378 -6.98 4.94 28.85
CA VAL A 378 -5.72 4.69 29.57
C VAL A 378 -4.81 3.72 28.81
N ASN A 379 -5.39 2.80 28.02
CA ASN A 379 -4.63 1.81 27.26
C ASN A 379 -4.08 2.36 25.92
N LEU A 380 -4.76 3.31 25.27
CA LEU A 380 -4.26 3.95 24.04
C LEU A 380 -2.97 4.74 24.28
N ARG A 381 -2.88 5.49 25.39
CA ARG A 381 -1.66 6.23 25.77
C ARG A 381 -0.48 5.29 26.11
N LYS A 382 -0.76 4.08 26.65
CA LYS A 382 0.26 3.06 26.91
C LYS A 382 0.75 2.37 25.64
N ALA A 383 -0.10 2.18 24.63
CA ALA A 383 0.29 1.59 23.34
C ALA A 383 1.22 2.51 22.54
N VAL A 384 0.92 3.81 22.47
CA VAL A 384 1.78 4.81 21.80
C VAL A 384 3.14 4.98 22.50
N ARG A 385 3.17 4.88 23.84
CA ARG A 385 4.44 4.91 24.62
C ARG A 385 5.25 3.61 24.54
N ARG A 386 4.63 2.45 24.30
CA ARG A 386 5.36 1.17 24.15
C ARG A 386 5.92 0.97 22.75
N GLY A 387 5.31 1.56 21.72
CA GLY A 387 5.86 1.59 20.36
C GLY A 387 7.14 2.42 20.24
N THR A 388 7.27 3.49 21.02
CA THR A 388 8.44 4.39 21.04
C THR A 388 9.58 3.92 21.96
N ALA A 389 9.33 2.98 22.88
CA ALA A 389 10.29 2.58 23.92
C ALA A 389 11.00 1.22 23.67
N ARG A 390 10.80 0.56 22.52
CA ARG A 390 11.47 -0.72 22.19
C ARG A 390 12.62 -0.63 21.17
N GLY A 391 13.07 0.58 20.82
CA GLY A 391 14.15 0.81 19.86
C GLY A 391 15.57 0.92 20.42
N THR A 392 15.78 0.90 21.74
CA THR A 392 17.13 1.08 22.33
C THR A 392 17.45 0.00 23.35
N GLY A 393 18.29 -0.96 22.96
CA GLY A 393 18.97 -1.83 23.92
C GLY A 393 19.11 -3.29 23.50
N ARG A 394 19.76 -3.58 22.37
CA ARG A 394 20.39 -4.89 22.16
C ARG A 394 21.85 -4.69 21.75
N ARG A 395 22.70 -4.65 22.77
CA ARG A 395 24.17 -4.68 22.63
C ARG A 395 24.57 -6.03 22.00
N PRO A 396 25.48 -6.08 21.03
CA PRO A 396 26.04 -7.35 20.56
C PRO A 396 26.92 -7.96 21.65
N SER A 397 26.67 -9.22 21.96
CA SER A 397 27.57 -10.10 22.72
C SER A 397 28.86 -10.32 21.93
N GLY A 398 29.97 -9.79 22.41
CA GLY A 398 31.32 -10.13 21.94
C GLY A 398 31.80 -11.45 22.55
N PRO A 399 32.68 -12.20 21.85
CA PRO A 399 33.09 -13.55 22.24
C PRO A 399 34.12 -13.55 23.38
N ASP A 400 34.12 -14.66 24.11
CA ASP A 400 35.01 -15.02 25.21
C ASP A 400 36.51 -14.90 24.89
N ALA A 401 37.27 -14.30 25.82
CA ALA A 401 38.67 -14.60 26.07
C ALA A 401 39.07 -14.17 27.50
N PRO A 402 40.07 -14.82 28.13
CA PRO A 402 39.92 -15.30 29.51
C PRO A 402 40.48 -14.38 30.60
N ARG A 403 39.95 -14.62 31.80
CA ARG A 403 40.42 -14.17 33.12
C ARG A 403 41.95 -14.16 33.23
N ASN A 404 42.50 -13.01 33.62
CA ASN A 404 43.70 -12.99 34.46
C ASN A 404 43.55 -12.01 35.62
N ARG A 405 43.67 -12.57 36.83
CA ARG A 405 43.79 -11.89 38.11
C ARG A 405 45.11 -11.12 38.15
N ARG A 406 45.07 -9.86 38.61
CA ARG A 406 45.95 -9.26 39.64
C ARG A 406 45.76 -7.73 39.67
N ASN A 407 45.26 -7.23 40.79
CA ASN A 407 45.77 -6.01 41.45
C ASN A 407 46.65 -6.50 42.62
N PRO A 408 47.57 -5.72 43.22
CA PRO A 408 47.60 -4.25 43.30
C PRO A 408 49.00 -3.60 43.18
N GLY A 409 49.06 -2.26 43.22
CA GLY A 409 50.28 -1.45 43.39
C GLY A 409 50.20 -0.17 42.55
N GLU A 410 49.77 0.96 43.11
CA GLU A 410 50.60 2.00 43.75
C GLU A 410 51.46 2.82 42.77
N GLY A 411 51.35 4.15 42.89
CA GLY A 411 52.14 5.17 42.19
C GLY A 411 51.37 5.78 41.01
N GLY A 412 50.85 7.00 41.07
CA GLY A 412 51.58 8.25 41.32
C GLY A 412 51.65 9.04 39.98
N PRO A 413 51.54 10.38 39.96
CA PRO A 413 50.89 11.11 38.86
C PRO A 413 51.91 11.83 37.92
N PRO A 414 51.51 12.89 37.17
CA PRO A 414 51.54 12.96 35.71
C PRO A 414 52.74 13.75 35.12
N ARG A 415 52.92 13.72 33.79
CA ARG A 415 53.61 14.73 32.96
C ARG A 415 53.32 14.39 31.47
N SER A 416 52.58 15.19 30.71
CA SER A 416 52.96 16.47 30.06
C SER A 416 54.09 16.34 29.03
N THR A 417 53.76 16.73 27.79
CA THR A 417 54.61 17.15 26.64
C THR A 417 55.54 16.06 26.07
N LEU A 418 55.51 15.66 24.80
CA LEU A 418 55.25 16.35 23.53
C LEU A 418 54.41 15.47 22.57
#